data_AF-A0A4P7F328-F1
#
_entry.id   AF-A0A4P7F328-F1
#
_cell.length_a   1.000
_cell.length_b   1.000
_cell.length_c   1.000
_cell.angle_alpha   90.00
_cell.angle_beta   90.00
_cell.angle_gamma   90.00
#
_symmetry.space_group_name_H-M   'P 1'
#
loop_
_entity.id
_entity.type
_entity.pdbx_description
1 polymer ?
#
loop_
_entity_poly.entity_id
_entity_poly.type
_entity_poly.pdbx_seq_one_letter_code
_entity_poly.pdbx_strand_id
1 'polypeptide(L)'
;MVLWIWPARGENLYAELYDPQELTRLQAIYSRGWLDNFNHVFLPAMTPEERAGVEAAGLRMELSLPEWEPFGFYSDGRSVTVSVASLKFLDDLSVATAWLDLNNYTLQTVSDYLLMLRTRHLRGDLSPPPKPLAALCIPDDALSNARVNERANRIFDSLVVFVLLHEYGHVFYRHPGNRAVAPEDSRAHEEAADRFALDLLARVGEVPLGVTVFFSVAAQLTENRADFATDAAFERALARRTHPLSPARLQSFARHLTAAAKSYAKGFRVEGQLEAMSVSLQISQFALLLADPGIQRLSAKIGQSVETVDLAPRRSGQSLAPPCNSRPPNGLPFDGFFHGTVVSGTIPFDLDVVLTQDGDQVSGVYSFGAGFARIEDGKVTGDRLVFRWLLAPDNGQGVIVIENGVYKGTWGSGGATGGGGDFSLARSASP
;
A
#
# COMPACT_ATOMS: atom_id res chain seq x y z
N MET A 1 10.72 22.53 3.33
CA MET A 1 11.44 21.79 4.38
C MET A 1 10.65 20.51 4.59
N VAL A 2 11.32 19.36 4.48
CA VAL A 2 10.82 18.17 3.75
C VAL A 2 9.85 17.29 4.56
N LEU A 3 8.91 16.64 3.88
CA LEU A 3 7.97 15.65 4.39
C LEU A 3 8.33 14.28 3.80
N TRP A 4 8.27 13.22 4.60
CA TRP A 4 8.54 11.83 4.19
C TRP A 4 9.88 11.60 3.47
N ILE A 5 10.95 11.43 4.23
CA ILE A 5 12.25 11.10 3.64
C ILE A 5 12.29 9.60 3.36
N TRP A 6 12.02 9.29 2.10
CA TRP A 6 12.70 8.26 1.36
C TRP A 6 14.20 8.62 1.31
N PRO A 7 15.16 7.72 1.60
CA PRO A 7 16.56 8.12 1.66
C PRO A 7 17.01 8.67 0.30
N ALA A 8 17.50 9.91 0.33
CA ALA A 8 18.08 10.61 -0.80
C ALA A 8 19.28 9.82 -1.39
N ARG A 9 19.00 8.99 -2.38
CA ARG A 9 19.90 8.76 -3.51
C ARG A 9 19.20 9.41 -4.69
N GLY A 10 19.91 10.27 -5.41
CA GLY A 10 19.37 11.29 -6.33
C GLY A 10 18.61 10.80 -7.58
N GLU A 11 18.05 9.60 -7.55
CA GLU A 11 17.21 9.01 -8.58
C GLU A 11 16.07 8.29 -7.85
N ASN A 12 14.83 8.79 -8.04
CA ASN A 12 13.65 8.23 -7.39
C ASN A 12 12.81 7.44 -8.38
N LEU A 13 12.59 6.17 -8.04
CA LEU A 13 11.72 5.20 -8.69
C LEU A 13 10.38 5.77 -9.19
N TYR A 14 9.81 6.75 -8.48
CA TYR A 14 8.48 7.30 -8.76
C TYR A 14 8.48 8.56 -9.62
N ALA A 15 9.62 9.25 -9.78
CA ALA A 15 9.69 10.54 -10.45
C ALA A 15 9.30 10.48 -11.95
N GLU A 16 9.47 9.31 -12.55
CA GLU A 16 9.17 9.02 -13.96
C GLU A 16 7.95 8.11 -14.15
N LEU A 17 7.17 7.87 -13.09
CA LEU A 17 6.02 6.97 -13.13
C LEU A 17 4.90 7.49 -14.05
N TYR A 18 4.79 8.81 -14.20
CA TYR A 18 3.73 9.49 -14.94
C TYR A 18 4.29 10.39 -16.03
N ASP A 19 3.53 10.51 -17.12
CA ASP A 19 3.91 11.36 -18.24
C ASP A 19 3.81 12.85 -17.87
N PRO A 20 4.79 13.71 -18.21
CA PRO A 20 4.76 15.13 -17.84
C PRO A 20 3.56 15.91 -18.41
N GLN A 21 3.03 15.53 -19.58
CA GLN A 21 1.84 16.17 -20.15
C GLN A 21 0.58 15.80 -19.35
N GLU A 22 0.47 14.54 -18.94
CA GLU A 22 -0.56 14.07 -18.02
C GLU A 22 -0.54 14.89 -16.72
N LEU A 23 0.65 15.02 -16.10
CA LEU A 23 0.84 15.78 -14.86
C LEU A 23 0.52 17.26 -15.03
N THR A 24 0.90 17.89 -16.15
CA THR A 24 0.59 19.31 -16.42
C THR A 24 -0.91 19.56 -16.47
N ARG A 25 -1.67 18.65 -17.12
CA ARG A 25 -3.14 18.74 -17.15
C ARG A 25 -3.74 18.59 -15.75
N LEU A 26 -3.24 17.62 -14.97
CA LEU A 26 -3.73 17.35 -13.62
C LEU A 26 -3.39 18.48 -12.63
N GLN A 27 -2.24 19.14 -12.76
CA GLN A 27 -1.83 20.28 -11.94
C GLN A 27 -2.92 21.37 -11.92
N ALA A 28 -3.44 21.72 -13.09
CA ALA A 28 -4.49 22.74 -13.21
C ALA A 28 -5.81 22.31 -12.55
N ILE A 29 -6.15 21.02 -12.64
CA ILE A 29 -7.36 20.44 -12.04
C ILE A 29 -7.25 20.42 -10.52
N TYR A 30 -6.18 19.83 -9.99
CA TYR A 30 -5.94 19.70 -8.56
C TYR A 30 -5.79 21.06 -7.89
N SER A 31 -5.04 21.99 -8.49
CA SER A 31 -4.86 23.34 -7.94
C SER A 31 -6.19 24.07 -7.82
N ARG A 32 -7.01 24.04 -8.89
CA ARG A 32 -8.34 24.65 -8.87
C ARG A 32 -9.24 24.02 -7.81
N GLY A 33 -9.32 22.69 -7.78
CA GLY A 33 -10.16 21.96 -6.83
C GLY A 33 -9.78 22.23 -5.38
N TRP A 34 -8.48 22.27 -5.06
CA TRP A 34 -8.01 22.63 -3.72
C TRP A 34 -8.32 24.09 -3.39
N LEU A 35 -7.96 25.05 -4.25
CA LEU A 35 -8.13 26.47 -3.96
C LEU A 35 -9.62 26.83 -3.78
N ASP A 36 -10.51 26.21 -4.55
CA ASP A 36 -11.95 26.39 -4.40
C ASP A 36 -12.42 25.91 -3.03
N ASN A 37 -12.14 24.64 -2.68
CA ASN A 37 -12.47 24.05 -1.38
C ASN A 37 -11.85 24.82 -0.21
N PHE A 38 -10.57 25.17 -0.30
CA PHE A 38 -9.87 25.91 0.76
C PHE A 38 -10.55 27.25 1.02
N ASN A 39 -10.80 28.05 -0.02
CA ASN A 39 -11.37 29.39 0.14
C ASN A 39 -12.86 29.39 0.53
N HIS A 40 -13.64 28.39 0.07
CA HIS A 40 -15.10 28.41 0.18
C HIS A 40 -15.63 27.48 1.28
N VAL A 41 -14.85 26.50 1.72
CA VAL A 41 -15.24 25.51 2.74
C VAL A 41 -14.40 25.64 4.00
N PHE A 42 -13.07 25.56 3.88
CA PHE A 42 -12.19 25.46 5.05
C PHE A 42 -11.84 26.80 5.69
N LEU A 43 -11.44 27.79 4.90
CA LEU A 43 -11.12 29.14 5.39
C LEU A 43 -12.32 29.78 6.14
N PRO A 44 -13.58 29.63 5.70
CA PRO A 44 -14.76 30.04 6.45
C PRO A 44 -14.96 29.32 7.80
N ALA A 45 -14.51 28.08 7.92
CA ALA A 45 -14.65 27.27 9.13
C ALA A 45 -13.51 27.49 10.16
N MET A 46 -12.41 28.13 9.76
CA MET A 46 -11.30 28.49 10.64
C MET A 46 -11.73 29.55 11.66
N THR A 47 -11.12 29.48 12.85
CA THR A 47 -11.16 30.58 13.82
C THR A 47 -10.43 31.82 13.25
N PRO A 48 -10.65 33.01 13.82
CA PRO A 48 -9.92 34.21 13.39
C PRO A 48 -8.39 34.07 13.48
N GLU A 49 -7.90 33.37 14.51
CA GLU A 49 -6.46 33.13 14.71
C GLU A 49 -5.88 32.18 13.66
N GLU A 50 -6.55 31.04 13.44
CA GLU A 50 -6.12 30.07 12.41
C GLU A 50 -6.12 30.72 11.03
N ARG A 51 -7.18 31.44 10.68
CA ARG A 51 -7.28 32.17 9.41
C ARG A 51 -6.12 33.14 9.26
N ALA A 52 -5.88 34.00 10.24
CA ALA A 52 -4.77 34.96 10.19
C ALA A 52 -3.39 34.27 10.05
N GLY A 53 -3.24 33.07 10.62
CA GLY A 53 -2.02 32.28 10.55
C GLY A 53 -1.78 31.58 9.21
N VAL A 54 -2.82 31.34 8.41
CA VAL A 54 -2.71 30.58 7.14
C VAL A 54 -3.14 31.33 5.87
N GLU A 55 -3.85 32.45 5.98
CA GLU A 55 -4.40 33.17 4.83
C GLU A 55 -3.31 33.72 3.90
N ALA A 56 -2.14 34.05 4.45
CA ALA A 56 -0.97 34.46 3.68
C ALA A 56 -0.16 33.29 3.12
N ALA A 57 -0.52 32.04 3.44
CA ALA A 57 0.26 30.88 3.06
C ALA A 57 0.00 30.50 1.60
N GLY A 58 1.08 30.47 0.79
CA GLY A 58 0.99 30.12 -0.62
C GLY A 58 0.78 28.61 -0.83
N LEU A 59 0.06 28.23 -1.89
CA LEU A 59 0.08 26.87 -2.42
C LEU A 59 0.96 26.83 -3.66
N ARG A 60 1.88 25.87 -3.71
CA ARG A 60 2.67 25.56 -4.90
C ARG A 60 2.46 24.11 -5.28
N MET A 61 2.00 23.85 -6.50
CA MET A 61 1.94 22.50 -7.05
C MET A 61 3.07 22.32 -8.04
N GLU A 62 4.00 21.41 -7.76
CA GLU A 62 5.08 21.03 -8.66
C GLU A 62 4.70 19.75 -9.40
N LEU A 63 5.12 19.58 -10.66
CA LEU A 63 4.75 18.37 -11.43
C LEU A 63 5.24 17.10 -10.74
N SER A 64 6.48 17.13 -10.27
CA SER A 64 7.15 16.05 -9.55
C SER A 64 8.17 16.65 -8.59
N LEU A 65 8.40 15.95 -7.48
CA LEU A 65 9.40 16.27 -6.48
C LEU A 65 10.26 15.02 -6.29
N PRO A 66 11.25 14.78 -7.17
CA PRO A 66 11.94 13.49 -7.25
C PRO A 66 12.49 13.02 -5.91
N GLU A 67 13.03 13.88 -5.05
CA GLU A 67 13.55 13.43 -3.75
C GLU A 67 12.48 12.95 -2.77
N TRP A 68 11.21 13.26 -3.00
CA TRP A 68 10.12 13.13 -2.03
C TRP A 68 8.94 12.29 -2.55
N GLU A 69 8.96 11.83 -3.79
CA GLU A 69 7.95 10.91 -4.28
C GLU A 69 7.96 9.57 -3.52
N PRO A 70 6.80 8.93 -3.27
CA PRO A 70 5.46 9.32 -3.73
C PRO A 70 4.70 10.16 -2.68
N PHE A 71 5.42 10.81 -1.76
CA PHE A 71 4.88 11.62 -0.68
C PHE A 71 5.40 13.07 -0.70
N GLY A 72 5.48 13.65 -1.89
CA GLY A 72 5.97 15.00 -2.15
C GLY A 72 4.98 16.09 -1.72
N PHE A 73 4.60 16.13 -0.46
CA PHE A 73 3.77 17.19 0.14
C PHE A 73 4.65 17.87 1.17
N TYR A 74 4.80 19.18 1.29
CA TYR A 74 5.51 19.78 2.43
C TYR A 74 5.25 21.25 2.66
N SER A 75 5.55 21.74 3.86
CA SER A 75 5.58 23.16 4.17
C SER A 75 6.99 23.72 4.40
N ASP A 76 7.20 24.98 4.05
CA ASP A 76 8.44 25.72 4.36
C ASP A 76 8.22 26.82 5.41
N GLY A 77 7.11 26.74 6.14
CA GLY A 77 6.67 27.73 7.12
C GLY A 77 5.97 28.95 6.51
N ARG A 78 5.93 29.09 5.18
CA ARG A 78 5.18 30.15 4.48
C ARG A 78 4.32 29.62 3.33
N SER A 79 4.69 28.49 2.76
CA SER A 79 3.98 27.89 1.64
C SER A 79 3.84 26.40 1.85
N VAL A 80 2.74 25.85 1.33
CA VAL A 80 2.52 24.42 1.15
C VAL A 80 2.90 24.08 -0.29
N THR A 81 3.81 23.13 -0.46
CA THR A 81 4.23 22.59 -1.76
C THR A 81 3.70 21.16 -1.90
N VAL A 82 3.14 20.83 -3.05
CA VAL A 82 2.61 19.49 -3.35
C VAL A 82 3.06 19.00 -4.71
N SER A 83 3.40 17.72 -4.82
CA SER A 83 3.68 17.03 -6.07
C SER A 83 2.39 16.52 -6.71
N VAL A 84 2.22 16.84 -7.99
CA VAL A 84 1.14 16.31 -8.82
C VAL A 84 1.32 14.81 -9.07
N ALA A 85 2.56 14.32 -9.18
CA ALA A 85 2.86 12.89 -9.30
C ALA A 85 2.45 12.12 -8.02
N SER A 86 2.72 12.66 -6.83
CA SER A 86 2.27 12.08 -5.56
C SER A 86 0.74 12.06 -5.45
N LEU A 87 0.07 13.14 -5.86
CA LEU A 87 -1.39 13.18 -5.93
C LEU A 87 -1.92 12.13 -6.91
N LYS A 88 -1.31 11.99 -8.10
CA LYS A 88 -1.75 11.00 -9.09
C LYS A 88 -1.54 9.56 -8.61
N PHE A 89 -0.46 9.30 -7.87
CA PHE A 89 -0.23 8.01 -7.23
C PHE A 89 -1.33 7.66 -6.23
N LEU A 90 -1.72 8.61 -5.37
CA LEU A 90 -2.79 8.41 -4.40
C LEU A 90 -4.17 8.33 -5.07
N ASP A 91 -4.39 9.02 -6.18
CA ASP A 91 -5.58 8.90 -7.04
C ASP A 91 -5.69 7.47 -7.61
N ASP A 92 -4.64 6.96 -8.27
CA ASP A 92 -4.61 5.59 -8.80
C ASP A 92 -4.90 4.55 -7.71
N LEU A 93 -4.30 4.70 -6.52
CA LEU A 93 -4.56 3.79 -5.40
C LEU A 93 -5.99 3.91 -4.85
N SER A 94 -6.60 5.09 -4.93
CA SER A 94 -8.00 5.31 -4.56
C SER A 94 -8.94 4.60 -5.54
N VAL A 95 -8.65 4.68 -6.84
CA VAL A 95 -9.38 3.95 -7.89
C VAL A 95 -9.24 2.44 -7.72
N ALA A 96 -8.01 1.95 -7.52
CA ALA A 96 -7.75 0.53 -7.30
C ALA A 96 -8.49 0.01 -6.06
N THR A 97 -8.41 0.74 -4.95
CA THR A 97 -9.08 0.39 -3.69
C THR A 97 -10.60 0.31 -3.88
N ALA A 98 -11.19 1.33 -4.51
CA ALA A 98 -12.63 1.37 -4.77
C ALA A 98 -13.10 0.22 -5.68
N TRP A 99 -12.36 -0.05 -6.75
CA TRP A 99 -12.71 -1.10 -7.70
C TRP A 99 -12.58 -2.50 -7.07
N LEU A 100 -11.49 -2.78 -6.36
CA LEU A 100 -11.27 -4.07 -5.69
C LEU A 100 -12.36 -4.35 -4.66
N ASP A 101 -12.64 -3.39 -3.78
CA ASP A 101 -13.66 -3.50 -2.73
C ASP A 101 -15.05 -3.79 -3.31
N LEU A 102 -15.48 -2.99 -4.30
CA LEU A 102 -16.80 -3.13 -4.92
C LEU A 102 -16.97 -4.42 -5.75
N ASN A 103 -15.88 -5.06 -6.15
CA ASN A 103 -15.88 -6.34 -6.88
C ASN A 103 -15.56 -7.56 -5.98
N ASN A 104 -15.52 -7.38 -4.66
CA ASN A 104 -15.25 -8.43 -3.67
C ASN A 104 -13.85 -9.06 -3.81
N TYR A 105 -12.86 -8.27 -4.18
CA TYR A 105 -11.45 -8.64 -4.12
C TYR A 105 -10.82 -8.14 -2.82
N THR A 106 -9.76 -8.80 -2.37
CA THR A 106 -8.96 -8.36 -1.23
C THR A 106 -8.06 -7.19 -1.59
N LEU A 107 -7.91 -6.26 -0.65
CA LEU A 107 -6.95 -5.16 -0.75
C LEU A 107 -5.49 -5.61 -0.51
N GLN A 108 -5.26 -6.89 -0.19
CA GLN A 108 -3.91 -7.44 -0.04
C GLN A 108 -3.05 -7.23 -1.29
N THR A 109 -3.63 -7.18 -2.49
CA THR A 109 -2.85 -6.89 -3.71
C THR A 109 -2.29 -5.48 -3.75
N VAL A 110 -3.03 -4.50 -3.24
CA VAL A 110 -2.52 -3.13 -3.04
C VAL A 110 -1.37 -3.15 -2.05
N SER A 111 -1.52 -3.90 -0.95
CA SER A 111 -0.47 -4.06 0.06
C SER A 111 0.82 -4.66 -0.51
N ASP A 112 0.68 -5.73 -1.28
CA ASP A 112 1.81 -6.44 -1.87
C ASP A 112 2.51 -5.57 -2.93
N TYR A 113 1.76 -4.77 -3.71
CA TYR A 113 2.34 -3.79 -4.64
C TYR A 113 3.20 -2.75 -3.92
N LEU A 114 2.72 -2.20 -2.80
CA LEU A 114 3.45 -1.20 -2.04
C LEU A 114 4.70 -1.81 -1.38
N LEU A 115 4.61 -3.03 -0.85
CA LEU A 115 5.77 -3.75 -0.33
C LEU A 115 6.79 -4.06 -1.42
N MET A 116 6.34 -4.43 -2.63
CA MET A 116 7.20 -4.61 -3.81
C MET A 116 8.01 -3.33 -4.08
N LEU A 117 7.33 -2.18 -4.16
CA LEU A 117 7.97 -0.90 -4.46
C LEU A 117 9.01 -0.52 -3.40
N ARG A 118 8.68 -0.70 -2.12
CA ARG A 118 9.62 -0.49 -1.01
C ARG A 118 10.87 -1.35 -1.16
N THR A 119 10.69 -2.65 -1.38
CA THR A 119 11.82 -3.58 -1.52
C THR A 119 12.67 -3.24 -2.75
N ARG A 120 12.06 -2.93 -3.90
CA ARG A 120 12.79 -2.53 -5.11
C ARG A 120 13.70 -1.34 -4.84
N HIS A 121 13.17 -0.31 -4.18
CA HIS A 121 13.97 0.83 -3.79
C HIS A 121 15.09 0.49 -2.81
N LEU A 122 14.81 -0.31 -1.76
CA LEU A 122 15.83 -0.74 -0.80
C LEU A 122 16.98 -1.51 -1.47
N ARG A 123 16.69 -2.23 -2.56
CA ARG A 123 17.69 -2.94 -3.39
C ARG A 123 18.41 -2.02 -4.39
N GLY A 124 17.98 -0.76 -4.51
CA GLY A 124 18.53 0.18 -5.49
C GLY A 124 18.13 -0.15 -6.93
N ASP A 125 17.05 -0.89 -7.14
CA ASP A 125 16.44 -1.00 -8.47
C ASP A 125 15.69 0.31 -8.77
N LEU A 126 16.19 1.03 -9.76
CA LEU A 126 15.68 2.35 -10.17
C LEU A 126 14.85 2.28 -11.46
N SER A 127 14.61 1.07 -11.98
CA SER A 127 13.78 0.90 -13.17
C SER A 127 12.35 1.34 -12.87
N PRO A 128 11.71 2.18 -13.71
CA PRO A 128 10.36 2.66 -13.47
C PRO A 128 9.40 1.50 -13.15
N PRO A 129 8.67 1.54 -12.03
CA PRO A 129 7.72 0.50 -11.70
C PRO A 129 6.48 0.65 -12.59
N PRO A 130 5.68 -0.41 -12.74
CA PRO A 130 4.37 -0.28 -13.38
C PRO A 130 3.48 0.68 -12.57
N LYS A 131 2.67 1.48 -13.28
CA LYS A 131 1.62 2.32 -12.68
C LYS A 131 0.68 1.45 -11.83
N PRO A 132 0.12 1.95 -10.71
CA PRO A 132 -0.66 1.11 -9.80
C PRO A 132 -1.83 0.40 -10.47
N LEU A 133 -2.62 1.10 -11.29
CA LEU A 133 -3.77 0.50 -11.98
C LEU A 133 -3.37 -0.64 -12.91
N ALA A 134 -2.30 -0.47 -13.69
CA ALA A 134 -1.80 -1.49 -14.59
C ALA A 134 -1.20 -2.69 -13.83
N ALA A 135 -0.44 -2.43 -12.76
CA ALA A 135 0.15 -3.47 -11.93
C ALA A 135 -0.90 -4.33 -11.23
N LEU A 136 -1.98 -3.70 -10.76
CA LEU A 136 -3.07 -4.33 -10.03
C LEU A 136 -4.20 -4.81 -10.95
N CYS A 137 -4.03 -4.65 -12.25
CA CYS A 137 -4.97 -5.08 -13.30
C CYS A 137 -6.37 -4.53 -13.12
N ILE A 138 -6.43 -3.27 -12.72
CA ILE A 138 -7.66 -2.51 -12.69
C ILE A 138 -8.03 -2.17 -14.14
N PRO A 139 -9.26 -2.49 -14.61
CA PRO A 139 -9.67 -2.18 -15.97
C PRO A 139 -9.54 -0.69 -16.28
N ASP A 140 -9.09 -0.34 -17.49
CA ASP A 140 -8.95 1.05 -17.95
C ASP A 140 -10.28 1.83 -17.88
N ASP A 141 -11.41 1.12 -17.98
CA ASP A 141 -12.76 1.66 -17.91
C ASP A 141 -13.39 1.56 -16.51
N ALA A 142 -12.64 1.24 -15.46
CA ALA A 142 -13.14 1.08 -14.09
C ALA A 142 -13.99 2.26 -13.61
N LEU A 143 -13.60 3.49 -13.97
CA LEU A 143 -14.32 4.72 -13.62
C LEU A 143 -15.61 4.96 -14.41
N SER A 144 -15.87 4.17 -15.46
CA SER A 144 -17.16 4.17 -16.15
C SER A 144 -18.28 3.61 -15.26
N ASN A 145 -17.94 2.81 -14.24
CA ASN A 145 -18.86 2.44 -13.19
C ASN A 145 -19.02 3.59 -12.19
N ALA A 146 -20.21 4.21 -12.18
CA ALA A 146 -20.50 5.35 -11.32
C ALA A 146 -20.22 5.12 -9.84
N ARG A 147 -20.46 3.90 -9.33
CA ARG A 147 -20.19 3.55 -7.92
C ARG A 147 -18.69 3.51 -7.62
N VAL A 148 -17.88 3.00 -8.55
CA VAL A 148 -16.42 3.00 -8.43
C VAL A 148 -15.91 4.44 -8.46
N ASN A 149 -16.37 5.25 -9.42
CA ASN A 149 -15.97 6.64 -9.54
C ASN A 149 -16.33 7.46 -8.29
N GLU A 150 -17.57 7.35 -7.79
CA GLU A 150 -18.00 8.05 -6.57
C GLU A 150 -17.15 7.64 -5.35
N ARG A 151 -16.93 6.33 -5.17
CA ARG A 151 -16.15 5.80 -4.06
C ARG A 151 -14.67 6.23 -4.14
N ALA A 152 -14.07 6.16 -5.33
CA ALA A 152 -12.70 6.57 -5.57
C ALA A 152 -12.50 8.07 -5.29
N ASN A 153 -13.38 8.93 -5.82
CA ASN A 153 -13.34 10.37 -5.57
C ASN A 153 -13.50 10.68 -4.07
N ARG A 154 -14.45 10.02 -3.38
CA ARG A 154 -14.62 10.24 -1.93
C ARG A 154 -13.38 9.85 -1.11
N ILE A 155 -12.70 8.76 -1.50
CA ILE A 155 -11.42 8.36 -0.88
C ILE A 155 -10.35 9.41 -1.19
N PHE A 156 -10.16 9.76 -2.46
CA PHE A 156 -9.11 10.67 -2.90
C PHE A 156 -9.29 12.09 -2.34
N ASP A 157 -10.48 12.67 -2.47
CA ASP A 157 -10.78 14.04 -2.03
C ASP A 157 -10.56 14.19 -0.52
N SER A 158 -11.08 13.25 0.29
CA SER A 158 -10.91 13.32 1.75
C SER A 158 -9.46 13.08 2.18
N LEU A 159 -8.70 12.25 1.45
CA LEU A 159 -7.27 12.06 1.66
C LEU A 159 -6.48 13.35 1.37
N VAL A 160 -6.72 13.95 0.20
CA VAL A 160 -5.97 15.15 -0.26
C VAL A 160 -6.26 16.33 0.64
N VAL A 161 -7.54 16.50 1.01
CA VAL A 161 -7.93 17.54 1.97
C VAL A 161 -7.21 17.36 3.29
N PHE A 162 -7.17 16.13 3.84
CA PHE A 162 -6.47 15.88 5.09
C PHE A 162 -4.98 16.23 4.99
N VAL A 163 -4.28 15.73 3.96
CA VAL A 163 -2.84 15.97 3.76
C VAL A 163 -2.54 17.47 3.63
N LEU A 164 -3.32 18.19 2.83
CA LEU A 164 -3.12 19.62 2.64
C LEU A 164 -3.40 20.40 3.93
N LEU A 165 -4.50 20.12 4.63
CA LEU A 165 -4.79 20.76 5.91
C LEU A 165 -3.72 20.46 6.97
N HIS A 166 -3.15 19.26 6.97
CA HIS A 166 -2.01 18.91 7.83
C HIS A 166 -0.81 19.83 7.53
N GLU A 167 -0.48 20.06 6.25
CA GLU A 167 0.58 21.01 5.88
C GLU A 167 0.28 22.46 6.30
N TYR A 168 -0.97 22.90 6.16
CA TYR A 168 -1.38 24.21 6.67
C TYR A 168 -1.29 24.28 8.20
N GLY A 169 -1.46 23.16 8.91
CA GLY A 169 -1.22 23.06 10.35
C GLY A 169 0.24 23.34 10.70
N HIS A 170 1.19 22.81 9.94
CA HIS A 170 2.61 23.15 10.11
C HIS A 170 2.89 24.63 9.87
N VAL A 171 2.25 25.24 8.87
CA VAL A 171 2.37 26.69 8.64
C VAL A 171 1.79 27.49 9.80
N PHE A 172 0.59 27.14 10.27
CA PHE A 172 -0.10 27.81 11.37
C PHE A 172 0.74 27.83 12.65
N TYR A 173 1.23 26.66 13.08
CA TYR A 173 2.07 26.53 14.28
C TYR A 173 3.52 26.96 14.07
N ARG A 174 3.89 27.37 12.85
CA ARG A 174 5.26 27.73 12.46
C ARG A 174 6.25 26.63 12.82
N HIS A 175 5.85 25.38 12.61
CA HIS A 175 6.70 24.25 12.95
C HIS A 175 8.00 24.36 12.15
N PRO A 176 9.17 24.36 12.82
CA PRO A 176 10.42 24.17 12.11
C PRO A 176 10.39 22.77 11.49
N GLY A 177 11.24 22.56 10.52
CA GLY A 177 11.29 21.29 9.82
C GLY A 177 11.69 20.21 10.77
N ASN A 178 11.11 19.03 10.58
CA ASN A 178 11.31 17.94 11.51
C ASN A 178 12.77 17.45 11.63
N ARG A 179 13.65 17.79 10.65
CA ARG A 179 15.11 17.58 10.77
C ARG A 179 15.83 18.54 11.71
N ALA A 180 15.24 19.70 11.98
CA ALA A 180 15.83 20.76 12.79
C ALA A 180 15.50 20.62 14.29
N VAL A 181 14.71 19.62 14.67
CA VAL A 181 14.24 19.40 16.04
C VAL A 181 14.49 17.96 16.50
N ALA A 182 14.40 17.72 17.80
CA ALA A 182 14.53 16.38 18.35
C ALA A 182 13.36 15.48 17.88
N PRO A 183 13.55 14.15 17.81
CA PRO A 183 12.48 13.24 17.37
C PRO A 183 11.19 13.34 18.20
N GLU A 184 11.30 13.66 19.49
CA GLU A 184 10.14 13.89 20.37
C GLU A 184 9.34 15.12 19.96
N ASP A 185 10.02 16.24 19.73
CA ASP A 185 9.41 17.49 19.27
C ASP A 185 8.80 17.33 17.88
N SER A 186 9.50 16.64 16.98
CA SER A 186 8.99 16.30 15.64
C SER A 186 7.65 15.56 15.76
N ARG A 187 7.55 14.52 16.60
CA ARG A 187 6.28 13.80 16.82
C ARG A 187 5.19 14.71 17.39
N ALA A 188 5.53 15.61 18.32
CA ALA A 188 4.56 16.56 18.87
C ALA A 188 4.04 17.53 17.80
N HIS A 189 4.91 18.00 16.89
CA HIS A 189 4.53 18.82 15.75
C HIS A 189 3.59 18.09 14.80
N GLU A 190 3.87 16.81 14.50
CA GLU A 190 3.00 15.95 13.70
C GLU A 190 1.61 15.80 14.32
N GLU A 191 1.54 15.51 15.61
CA GLU A 191 0.27 15.37 16.32
C GLU A 191 -0.53 16.68 16.36
N ALA A 192 0.15 17.82 16.48
CA ALA A 192 -0.49 19.13 16.43
C ALA A 192 -1.03 19.47 15.02
N ALA A 193 -0.29 19.14 13.96
CA ALA A 193 -0.73 19.30 12.58
C ALA A 193 -1.90 18.35 12.22
N ASP A 194 -1.83 17.09 12.64
CA ASP A 194 -2.94 16.13 12.54
C ASP A 194 -4.20 16.67 13.22
N ARG A 195 -4.06 17.18 14.46
CA ARG A 195 -5.18 17.76 15.22
C ARG A 195 -5.80 18.95 14.50
N PHE A 196 -4.97 19.87 14.00
CA PHE A 196 -5.46 21.04 13.23
C PHE A 196 -6.31 20.62 12.04
N ALA A 197 -5.83 19.65 11.25
CA ALA A 197 -6.58 19.13 10.10
C ALA A 197 -7.91 18.48 10.53
N LEU A 198 -7.88 17.62 11.55
CA LEU A 198 -9.06 16.94 12.06
C LEU A 198 -10.10 17.90 12.66
N ASP A 199 -9.66 18.95 13.34
CA ASP A 199 -10.56 19.95 13.94
C ASP A 199 -11.27 20.78 12.86
N LEU A 200 -10.60 21.09 11.74
CA LEU A 200 -11.24 21.75 10.61
C LEU A 200 -12.24 20.83 9.89
N LEU A 201 -11.84 19.58 9.64
CA LEU A 201 -12.72 18.56 9.08
C LEU A 201 -13.97 18.35 9.93
N ALA A 202 -13.81 18.23 11.25
CA ALA A 202 -14.92 18.13 12.20
C ALA A 202 -15.81 19.38 12.21
N ARG A 203 -15.24 20.57 12.01
CA ARG A 203 -16.03 21.81 11.93
C ARG A 203 -16.91 21.86 10.69
N VAL A 204 -16.43 21.37 9.55
CA VAL A 204 -17.23 21.31 8.31
C VAL A 204 -18.06 20.02 8.17
N GLY A 205 -17.88 19.05 9.07
CA GLY A 205 -18.61 17.78 9.04
C GLY A 205 -18.12 16.81 7.95
N GLU A 206 -16.84 16.90 7.58
CA GLU A 206 -16.21 16.04 6.56
C GLU A 206 -15.42 14.93 7.24
N VAL A 207 -15.85 13.68 7.08
CA VAL A 207 -15.15 12.54 7.67
C VAL A 207 -13.91 12.22 6.83
N PRO A 208 -12.70 12.11 7.41
CA PRO A 208 -11.48 11.82 6.67
C PRO A 208 -11.40 10.34 6.25
N LEU A 209 -12.28 9.87 5.37
CA LEU A 209 -12.33 8.46 4.97
C LEU A 209 -11.03 7.98 4.30
N GLY A 210 -10.43 8.84 3.48
CA GLY A 210 -9.22 8.54 2.73
C GLY A 210 -7.95 8.40 3.57
N VAL A 211 -7.97 8.81 4.85
CA VAL A 211 -6.76 8.71 5.70
C VAL A 211 -6.41 7.27 6.03
N THR A 212 -7.37 6.33 5.98
CA THR A 212 -7.06 4.91 6.17
C THR A 212 -6.25 4.36 5.00
N VAL A 213 -6.57 4.77 3.77
CA VAL A 213 -5.76 4.50 2.59
C VAL A 213 -4.40 5.18 2.73
N PHE A 214 -4.35 6.48 3.02
CA PHE A 214 -3.09 7.22 3.19
C PHE A 214 -2.13 6.54 4.18
N PHE A 215 -2.61 6.23 5.40
CA PHE A 215 -1.77 5.61 6.42
C PHE A 215 -1.41 4.17 6.08
N SER A 216 -2.26 3.42 5.37
CA SER A 216 -1.88 2.10 4.84
C SER A 216 -0.75 2.22 3.83
N VAL A 217 -0.84 3.15 2.88
CA VAL A 217 0.20 3.41 1.88
C VAL A 217 1.51 3.83 2.58
N ALA A 218 1.44 4.78 3.49
CA ALA A 218 2.59 5.25 4.25
C ALA A 218 3.25 4.12 5.07
N ALA A 219 2.46 3.29 5.75
CA ALA A 219 2.97 2.18 6.55
C ALA A 219 3.70 1.12 5.71
N GLN A 220 3.23 0.85 4.50
CA GLN A 220 3.77 -0.19 3.64
C GLN A 220 4.97 0.26 2.82
N LEU A 221 5.00 1.53 2.41
CA LEU A 221 6.14 2.12 1.72
C LEU A 221 7.27 2.46 2.69
N THR A 222 6.96 2.86 3.92
CA THR A 222 7.99 3.20 4.90
C THR A 222 8.76 1.95 5.34
N GLU A 223 10.09 2.07 5.43
CA GLU A 223 10.96 1.00 5.91
C GLU A 223 10.63 0.65 7.37
N ASN A 224 10.61 -0.62 7.70
CA ASN A 224 10.35 -1.12 9.04
C ASN A 224 11.62 -1.73 9.66
N ARG A 225 11.54 -2.21 10.91
CA ARG A 225 12.72 -2.74 11.61
C ARG A 225 13.34 -3.95 10.91
N ALA A 226 12.52 -4.78 10.26
CA ALA A 226 12.95 -5.99 9.57
C ALA A 226 13.71 -5.70 8.26
N ASP A 227 13.64 -4.48 7.74
CA ASP A 227 14.41 -4.05 6.57
C ASP A 227 15.88 -3.73 6.90
N PHE A 228 16.26 -3.76 8.19
CA PHE A 228 17.61 -3.42 8.66
C PHE A 228 18.31 -4.57 9.37
N ALA A 229 19.62 -4.71 9.12
CA ALA A 229 20.45 -5.71 9.77
C ALA A 229 20.56 -5.52 11.30
N THR A 230 20.44 -4.28 11.81
CA THR A 230 20.62 -3.95 13.23
C THR A 230 19.66 -2.87 13.71
N ASP A 231 19.33 -2.86 15.01
CA ASP A 231 18.46 -1.84 15.62
C ASP A 231 19.08 -0.44 15.43
N ALA A 232 20.39 -0.33 15.63
CA ALA A 232 21.09 0.95 15.45
C ALA A 232 20.98 1.49 14.02
N ALA A 233 20.92 0.65 12.99
CA ALA A 233 20.71 1.09 11.62
C ALA A 233 19.27 1.56 11.38
N PHE A 234 18.29 0.84 11.93
CA PHE A 234 16.90 1.24 11.90
C PHE A 234 16.65 2.56 12.62
N GLU A 235 17.18 2.74 13.83
CA GLU A 235 17.05 3.99 14.59
C GLU A 235 17.68 5.19 13.88
N ARG A 236 18.83 5.00 13.21
CA ARG A 236 19.43 6.04 12.36
C ARG A 236 18.57 6.39 11.15
N ALA A 237 17.90 5.41 10.55
CA ALA A 237 16.96 5.66 9.45
C ALA A 237 15.73 6.40 9.96
N LEU A 238 15.16 5.98 11.09
CA LEU A 238 14.01 6.61 11.73
C LEU A 238 14.29 8.07 12.10
N ALA A 239 15.46 8.37 12.68
CA ALA A 239 15.86 9.73 13.04
C ALA A 239 16.01 10.69 11.84
N ARG A 240 16.18 10.15 10.62
CA ARG A 240 16.22 10.95 9.40
C ARG A 240 14.84 11.22 8.82
N ARG A 241 13.79 10.56 9.29
CA ARG A 241 12.42 10.77 8.79
C ARG A 241 11.87 12.09 9.32
N THR A 242 11.21 12.82 8.44
CA THR A 242 10.55 14.05 8.82
C THR A 242 9.16 13.79 9.39
N HIS A 243 8.37 12.86 8.86
CA HIS A 243 7.01 12.58 9.36
C HIS A 243 6.92 11.11 9.78
N PRO A 244 7.60 10.71 10.87
CA PRO A 244 7.63 9.31 11.25
C PRO A 244 6.21 8.84 11.60
N LEU A 245 5.67 7.94 10.78
CA LEU A 245 4.47 7.21 11.13
C LEU A 245 4.81 6.25 12.28
N SER A 246 4.21 6.48 13.44
CA SER A 246 4.42 5.66 14.64
C SER A 246 3.09 5.13 15.18
N PRO A 247 3.11 3.99 15.87
CA PRO A 247 1.93 3.49 16.58
C PRO A 247 1.32 4.54 17.52
N ALA A 248 2.16 5.31 18.22
CA ALA A 248 1.71 6.36 19.14
C ALA A 248 0.95 7.49 18.41
N ARG A 249 1.49 7.98 17.28
CA ARG A 249 0.83 9.01 16.45
C ARG A 249 -0.52 8.51 15.93
N LEU A 250 -0.59 7.29 15.40
CA LEU A 250 -1.84 6.69 14.90
C LEU A 250 -2.88 6.51 16.03
N GLN A 251 -2.46 6.10 17.22
CA GLN A 251 -3.35 6.04 18.37
C GLN A 251 -3.82 7.42 18.83
N SER A 252 -2.96 8.45 18.77
CA SER A 252 -3.32 9.85 19.06
C SER A 252 -4.38 10.34 18.08
N PHE A 253 -4.17 10.08 16.79
CA PHE A 253 -5.12 10.35 15.71
C PHE A 253 -6.49 9.69 15.94
N ALA A 254 -6.50 8.39 16.24
CA ALA A 254 -7.73 7.64 16.49
C ALA A 254 -8.50 8.16 17.73
N ARG A 255 -7.78 8.44 18.83
CA ARG A 255 -8.41 9.05 20.02
C ARG A 255 -9.05 10.40 19.70
N HIS A 256 -8.38 11.24 18.90
CA HIS A 256 -8.91 12.53 18.49
C HIS A 256 -10.19 12.39 17.65
N LEU A 257 -10.19 11.50 16.65
CA LEU A 257 -11.38 11.19 15.87
C LEU A 257 -12.55 10.71 16.73
N THR A 258 -12.29 9.82 17.68
CA THR A 258 -13.31 9.32 18.61
C THR A 258 -13.88 10.45 19.47
N ALA A 259 -13.03 11.32 20.01
CA ALA A 259 -13.47 12.45 20.83
C ALA A 259 -14.30 13.45 20.02
N ALA A 260 -13.94 13.69 18.75
CA ALA A 260 -14.64 14.59 17.84
C ALA A 260 -15.81 13.95 17.09
N ALA A 261 -16.10 12.65 17.28
CA ALA A 261 -17.01 11.88 16.43
C ALA A 261 -18.39 12.54 16.24
N LYS A 262 -18.96 13.12 17.30
CA LYS A 262 -20.26 13.82 17.25
C LYS A 262 -20.26 15.04 16.32
N SER A 263 -19.12 15.72 16.19
CA SER A 263 -18.99 16.90 15.33
C SER A 263 -19.11 16.58 13.84
N TYR A 264 -18.93 15.31 13.46
CA TYR A 264 -19.12 14.85 12.08
C TYR A 264 -20.58 14.58 11.71
N ALA A 265 -21.47 14.43 12.69
CA ALA A 265 -22.91 14.29 12.46
C ALA A 265 -23.59 15.65 12.27
N LYS A 266 -23.26 16.37 11.18
CA LYS A 266 -23.82 17.69 10.85
C LYS A 266 -24.68 17.66 9.59
N GLY A 267 -25.74 18.48 9.59
CA GLY A 267 -26.64 18.64 8.43
C GLY A 267 -27.30 17.33 8.02
N PHE A 268 -27.21 16.98 6.74
CA PHE A 268 -27.78 15.74 6.18
C PHE A 268 -26.89 14.50 6.38
N ARG A 269 -25.74 14.61 7.05
CA ARG A 269 -24.77 13.52 7.24
C ARG A 269 -24.91 12.86 8.62
N VAL A 270 -26.10 12.34 8.91
CA VAL A 270 -26.41 11.71 10.21
C VAL A 270 -25.48 10.51 10.50
N GLU A 271 -25.00 9.84 9.46
CA GLU A 271 -24.08 8.70 9.56
C GLU A 271 -22.62 9.09 9.83
N GLY A 272 -22.25 10.38 9.72
CA GLY A 272 -20.87 10.85 9.82
C GLY A 272 -20.19 10.51 11.15
N GLN A 273 -20.96 10.43 12.25
CA GLN A 273 -20.42 9.95 13.53
C GLN A 273 -19.98 8.49 13.46
N LEU A 274 -20.79 7.61 12.86
CA LEU A 274 -20.48 6.18 12.75
C LEU A 274 -19.29 5.97 11.80
N GLU A 275 -19.24 6.72 10.70
CA GLU A 275 -18.09 6.71 9.78
C GLU A 275 -16.80 7.13 10.49
N ALA A 276 -16.81 8.23 11.26
CA ALA A 276 -15.65 8.69 12.02
C ALA A 276 -15.17 7.65 13.07
N MET A 277 -16.11 6.98 13.75
CA MET A 277 -15.79 5.88 14.66
C MET A 277 -15.19 4.67 13.92
N SER A 278 -15.71 4.33 12.74
CA SER A 278 -15.18 3.25 11.90
C SER A 278 -13.74 3.56 11.45
N VAL A 279 -13.47 4.79 10.99
CA VAL A 279 -12.11 5.23 10.63
C VAL A 279 -11.19 5.13 11.85
N SER A 280 -11.62 5.62 13.01
CA SER A 280 -10.84 5.53 14.26
C SER A 280 -10.48 4.08 14.63
N LEU A 281 -11.42 3.13 14.48
CA LEU A 281 -11.17 1.72 14.74
C LEU A 281 -10.14 1.14 13.77
N GLN A 282 -10.28 1.42 12.47
CA GLN A 282 -9.33 0.97 11.44
C GLN A 282 -7.92 1.51 11.71
N ILE A 283 -7.79 2.81 12.03
CA ILE A 283 -6.49 3.41 12.38
C ILE A 283 -5.89 2.79 13.65
N SER A 284 -6.71 2.50 14.66
CA SER A 284 -6.25 1.83 15.88
C SER A 284 -5.72 0.42 15.60
N GLN A 285 -6.41 -0.33 14.73
CA GLN A 285 -5.96 -1.66 14.30
C GLN A 285 -4.64 -1.57 13.52
N PHE A 286 -4.51 -0.61 12.60
CA PHE A 286 -3.26 -0.37 11.90
C PHE A 286 -2.10 -0.03 12.84
N ALA A 287 -2.34 0.76 13.89
CA ALA A 287 -1.31 1.08 14.87
C ALA A 287 -0.76 -0.16 15.58
N LEU A 288 -1.62 -1.14 15.89
CA LEU A 288 -1.21 -2.41 16.49
C LEU A 288 -0.39 -3.25 15.51
N LEU A 289 -0.85 -3.38 14.26
CA LEU A 289 -0.14 -4.13 13.23
C LEU A 289 1.23 -3.52 12.89
N LEU A 290 1.31 -2.19 12.86
CA LEU A 290 2.55 -1.46 12.61
C LEU A 290 3.60 -1.72 13.71
N ALA A 291 3.17 -1.94 14.95
CA ALA A 291 4.06 -2.21 16.08
C ALA A 291 4.54 -3.67 16.15
N ASP A 292 3.87 -4.59 15.46
CA ASP A 292 4.10 -6.03 15.60
C ASP A 292 5.37 -6.49 14.83
N PRO A 293 6.40 -7.03 15.52
CA PRO A 293 7.63 -7.47 14.85
C PRO A 293 7.44 -8.66 13.90
N GLY A 294 6.46 -9.51 14.15
CA GLY A 294 6.10 -10.63 13.29
C GLY A 294 5.51 -10.15 11.97
N ILE A 295 4.57 -9.20 12.03
CA ILE A 295 4.00 -8.55 10.85
C ILE A 295 5.08 -7.81 10.07
N GLN A 296 5.97 -7.08 10.73
CA GLN A 296 7.06 -6.38 10.05
C GLN A 296 7.99 -7.33 9.28
N ARG A 297 8.34 -8.48 9.87
CA ARG A 297 9.13 -9.53 9.19
C ARG A 297 8.37 -10.17 8.04
N LEU A 298 7.07 -10.44 8.23
CA LEU A 298 6.20 -10.99 7.19
C LEU A 298 6.11 -10.03 5.99
N SER A 299 5.86 -8.74 6.22
CA SER A 299 5.82 -7.72 5.18
C SER A 299 7.15 -7.58 4.43
N ALA A 300 8.28 -7.66 5.15
CA ALA A 300 9.59 -7.66 4.49
C ALA A 300 9.79 -8.89 3.60
N LYS A 301 9.39 -10.08 4.06
CA LYS A 301 9.45 -11.32 3.28
C LYS A 301 8.55 -11.27 2.05
N ILE A 302 7.32 -10.77 2.19
CA ILE A 302 6.39 -10.58 1.07
C ILE A 302 7.02 -9.64 0.04
N GLY A 303 7.45 -8.43 0.46
CA GLY A 303 8.09 -7.44 -0.42
C GLY A 303 9.31 -7.97 -1.16
N GLN A 304 10.09 -8.87 -0.53
CA GLN A 304 11.27 -9.51 -1.13
C GLN A 304 10.96 -10.53 -2.23
N SER A 305 9.73 -11.06 -2.26
CA SER A 305 9.32 -12.19 -3.11
C SER A 305 8.29 -11.83 -4.17
N VAL A 306 7.47 -10.81 -3.91
CA VAL A 306 6.44 -10.35 -4.84
C VAL A 306 7.05 -9.73 -6.09
N GLU A 307 6.45 -10.04 -7.23
CA GLU A 307 6.71 -9.42 -8.53
C GLU A 307 5.40 -8.90 -9.13
N THR A 308 5.50 -8.07 -10.17
CA THR A 308 4.32 -7.49 -10.85
C THR A 308 3.31 -8.55 -11.28
N VAL A 309 3.78 -9.73 -11.71
CA VAL A 309 2.90 -10.81 -12.20
C VAL A 309 2.04 -11.45 -11.11
N ASP A 310 2.36 -11.25 -9.84
CA ASP A 310 1.62 -11.82 -8.70
C ASP A 310 0.50 -10.92 -8.18
N LEU A 311 0.43 -9.69 -8.70
CA LEU A 311 -0.45 -8.63 -8.20
C LEU A 311 -1.87 -8.68 -8.79
N ALA A 312 -2.22 -9.77 -9.47
CA ALA A 312 -3.57 -9.97 -9.95
C ALA A 312 -4.59 -9.88 -8.79
N PRO A 313 -5.80 -9.34 -9.03
CA PRO A 313 -6.85 -9.29 -8.02
C PRO A 313 -7.16 -10.68 -7.45
N ARG A 314 -7.18 -10.77 -6.11
CA ARG A 314 -7.44 -12.01 -5.36
C ARG A 314 -8.75 -11.90 -4.59
N ARG A 315 -9.50 -12.98 -4.45
CA ARG A 315 -10.68 -13.02 -3.56
C ARG A 315 -10.27 -13.28 -2.11
N SER A 316 -11.21 -13.10 -1.18
CA SER A 316 -10.98 -13.47 0.21
C SER A 316 -10.64 -14.97 0.32
N GLY A 317 -9.61 -15.29 1.11
CA GLY A 317 -9.08 -16.65 1.25
C GLY A 317 -8.03 -17.05 0.20
N GLN A 318 -7.85 -16.26 -0.86
CA GLN A 318 -6.80 -16.51 -1.85
C GLN A 318 -5.53 -15.71 -1.51
N SER A 319 -4.40 -16.42 -1.52
CA SER A 319 -3.06 -15.87 -1.40
C SER A 319 -2.41 -15.56 -2.76
N LEU A 320 -2.87 -16.22 -3.83
CA LEU A 320 -2.37 -16.05 -5.20
C LEU A 320 -3.51 -16.16 -6.20
N ALA A 321 -3.41 -15.42 -7.31
CA ALA A 321 -4.27 -15.53 -8.47
C ALA A 321 -3.42 -15.67 -9.75
N PRO A 322 -3.96 -16.24 -10.84
CA PRO A 322 -3.28 -16.23 -12.13
C PRO A 322 -2.94 -14.81 -12.58
N PRO A 323 -1.78 -14.60 -13.24
CA PRO A 323 -1.43 -13.31 -13.81
C PRO A 323 -2.52 -12.79 -14.75
N CYS A 324 -2.71 -11.48 -14.80
CA CYS A 324 -3.87 -10.87 -15.49
C CYS A 324 -3.90 -11.13 -17.00
N ASN A 325 -2.73 -11.36 -17.60
CA ASN A 325 -2.59 -11.72 -19.01
C ASN A 325 -2.21 -13.20 -19.18
N SER A 326 -2.55 -14.05 -18.21
CA SER A 326 -2.29 -15.49 -18.30
C SER A 326 -3.05 -16.09 -19.48
N ARG A 327 -2.37 -16.91 -20.27
CA ARG A 327 -3.05 -17.71 -21.29
C ARG A 327 -4.01 -18.71 -20.64
N PRO A 328 -5.09 -19.11 -21.32
CA PRO A 328 -5.90 -20.23 -20.87
C PRO A 328 -5.04 -21.49 -20.68
N PRO A 329 -5.37 -22.35 -19.70
CA PRO A 329 -4.73 -23.65 -19.57
C PRO A 329 -4.88 -24.48 -20.85
N ASN A 330 -3.81 -25.15 -21.28
CA ASN A 330 -3.75 -25.93 -22.52
C ASN A 330 -4.20 -27.39 -22.35
N GLY A 331 -4.73 -27.74 -21.16
CA GLY A 331 -5.16 -29.09 -20.82
C GLY A 331 -4.04 -30.02 -20.34
N LEU A 332 -2.78 -29.56 -20.29
CA LEU A 332 -1.69 -30.35 -19.72
C LEU A 332 -1.84 -30.53 -18.20
N PRO A 333 -1.32 -31.64 -17.63
CA PRO A 333 -1.60 -32.01 -16.25
C PRO A 333 -1.10 -31.00 -15.21
N PHE A 334 0.00 -30.28 -15.48
CA PHE A 334 0.59 -29.30 -14.57
C PHE A 334 0.47 -27.87 -15.12
N ASP A 335 -0.61 -27.56 -15.83
CA ASP A 335 -0.89 -26.24 -16.40
C ASP A 335 -2.19 -25.66 -15.84
N GLY A 336 -2.16 -24.52 -15.14
CA GLY A 336 -3.34 -23.84 -14.62
C GLY A 336 -3.25 -23.44 -13.14
N PHE A 337 -4.40 -23.18 -12.53
CA PHE A 337 -4.54 -22.79 -11.13
C PHE A 337 -4.94 -23.98 -10.26
N PHE A 338 -4.27 -24.12 -9.12
CA PHE A 338 -4.46 -25.18 -8.15
C PHE A 338 -4.59 -24.59 -6.77
N HIS A 339 -5.44 -25.21 -5.96
CA HIS A 339 -5.67 -24.82 -4.57
C HIS A 339 -5.64 -26.07 -3.69
N GLY A 340 -5.14 -25.93 -2.48
CA GLY A 340 -5.20 -26.99 -1.49
C GLY A 340 -4.44 -26.59 -0.23
N THR A 341 -3.72 -27.55 0.35
CA THR A 341 -3.09 -27.37 1.66
C THR A 341 -1.65 -27.85 1.65
N VAL A 342 -0.78 -27.13 2.33
CA VAL A 342 0.57 -27.56 2.69
C VAL A 342 0.65 -27.79 4.20
N VAL A 343 1.29 -28.88 4.62
CA VAL A 343 1.58 -29.17 6.02
C VAL A 343 3.06 -28.98 6.24
N SER A 344 3.41 -28.06 7.14
CA SER A 344 4.79 -27.91 7.65
C SER A 344 4.79 -28.14 9.15
N GLY A 345 5.48 -29.19 9.59
CA GLY A 345 5.35 -29.70 10.96
C GLY A 345 3.94 -30.25 11.21
N THR A 346 3.18 -29.61 12.10
CA THR A 346 1.82 -30.03 12.48
C THR A 346 0.73 -29.05 12.03
N ILE A 347 1.10 -27.94 11.38
CA ILE A 347 0.16 -26.86 11.04
C ILE A 347 -0.14 -26.92 9.54
N PRO A 348 -1.41 -27.10 9.14
CA PRO A 348 -1.82 -26.94 7.76
C PRO A 348 -1.98 -25.46 7.40
N PHE A 349 -1.59 -25.10 6.18
CA PHE A 349 -1.80 -23.79 5.59
C PHE A 349 -2.49 -23.95 4.24
N ASP A 350 -3.37 -23.01 3.90
CA ASP A 350 -3.91 -22.91 2.54
C ASP A 350 -2.76 -22.60 1.56
N LEU A 351 -2.80 -23.27 0.42
CA LEU A 351 -1.77 -23.19 -0.62
C LEU A 351 -2.44 -22.95 -1.96
N ASP A 352 -2.08 -21.84 -2.59
CA ASP A 352 -2.45 -21.54 -3.96
C ASP A 352 -1.23 -21.71 -4.86
N VAL A 353 -1.43 -22.33 -6.03
CA VAL A 353 -0.36 -22.58 -7.01
C VAL A 353 -0.85 -22.22 -8.41
N VAL A 354 -0.06 -21.44 -9.14
CA VAL A 354 -0.24 -21.21 -10.57
C VAL A 354 0.93 -21.85 -11.29
N LEU A 355 0.65 -22.84 -12.14
CA LEU A 355 1.66 -23.51 -12.95
C LEU A 355 1.44 -23.23 -14.43
N THR A 356 2.54 -23.12 -15.17
CA THR A 356 2.56 -23.09 -16.63
C THR A 356 3.38 -24.28 -17.12
N GLN A 357 2.76 -25.15 -17.92
CA GLN A 357 3.44 -26.29 -18.56
C GLN A 357 3.60 -26.06 -20.07
N ASP A 358 4.83 -26.25 -20.56
CA ASP A 358 5.17 -26.29 -21.98
C ASP A 358 5.98 -27.56 -22.28
N GLY A 359 5.36 -28.51 -22.97
CA GLY A 359 5.92 -29.85 -23.16
C GLY A 359 6.19 -30.56 -21.82
N ASP A 360 7.45 -30.89 -21.59
CA ASP A 360 7.94 -31.52 -20.35
C ASP A 360 8.45 -30.50 -19.30
N GLN A 361 8.40 -29.19 -19.62
CA GLN A 361 8.83 -28.12 -18.73
C GLN A 361 7.67 -27.55 -17.93
N VAL A 362 7.90 -27.30 -16.64
CA VAL A 362 6.96 -26.59 -15.76
C VAL A 362 7.66 -25.45 -15.04
N SER A 363 6.99 -24.32 -15.00
CA SER A 363 7.34 -23.17 -14.16
C SER A 363 6.09 -22.69 -13.44
N GLY A 364 6.24 -21.86 -12.42
CA GLY A 364 5.07 -21.32 -11.74
C GLY A 364 5.40 -20.53 -10.49
N VAL A 365 4.35 -20.27 -9.72
CA VAL A 365 4.43 -19.61 -8.43
C VAL A 365 3.44 -20.27 -7.47
N TYR A 366 3.81 -20.34 -6.20
CA TYR A 366 2.88 -20.69 -5.13
C TYR A 366 2.96 -19.69 -3.99
N SER A 367 1.86 -19.57 -3.25
CA SER A 367 1.80 -18.81 -2.01
C SER A 367 0.97 -19.53 -0.96
N PHE A 368 1.33 -19.30 0.28
CA PHE A 368 0.59 -19.69 1.48
C PHE A 368 0.40 -18.48 2.42
N GLY A 369 0.37 -17.27 1.84
CA GLY A 369 0.20 -16.02 2.57
C GLY A 369 1.47 -15.44 3.22
N ALA A 370 2.64 -16.07 3.02
CA ALA A 370 3.91 -15.60 3.57
C ALA A 370 5.00 -15.31 2.52
N GLY A 371 4.56 -14.83 1.36
CA GLY A 371 5.39 -14.52 0.20
C GLY A 371 5.07 -15.39 -1.00
N PHE A 372 5.83 -15.21 -2.07
CA PHE A 372 5.63 -15.84 -3.37
C PHE A 372 6.84 -16.69 -3.73
N ALA A 373 6.67 -18.00 -3.74
CA ALA A 373 7.74 -18.92 -4.06
C ALA A 373 7.68 -19.31 -5.54
N ARG A 374 8.81 -19.16 -6.24
CA ARG A 374 8.95 -19.50 -7.66
C ARG A 374 9.20 -20.99 -7.82
N ILE A 375 8.53 -21.60 -8.79
CA ILE A 375 8.80 -22.96 -9.27
C ILE A 375 9.60 -22.82 -10.56
N GLU A 376 10.81 -23.38 -10.56
CA GLU A 376 11.77 -23.32 -11.64
C GLU A 376 12.27 -24.73 -11.99
N ASP A 377 12.77 -24.89 -13.22
CA ASP A 377 13.39 -26.13 -13.71
C ASP A 377 12.50 -27.38 -13.56
N GLY A 378 11.16 -27.21 -13.59
CA GLY A 378 10.21 -28.30 -13.44
C GLY A 378 10.27 -29.28 -14.61
N LYS A 379 10.38 -30.57 -14.34
CA LYS A 379 10.40 -31.66 -15.33
C LYS A 379 9.27 -32.64 -15.10
N VAL A 380 8.49 -32.90 -16.14
CA VAL A 380 7.38 -33.84 -16.12
C VAL A 380 7.78 -35.17 -16.74
N THR A 381 7.57 -36.26 -16.01
CA THR A 381 7.71 -37.64 -16.49
C THR A 381 6.46 -38.43 -16.12
N GLY A 382 5.55 -38.60 -17.10
CA GLY A 382 4.23 -39.19 -16.86
C GLY A 382 3.41 -38.32 -15.90
N ASP A 383 2.91 -38.91 -14.82
CA ASP A 383 2.09 -38.25 -13.80
C ASP A 383 2.91 -37.58 -12.68
N ARG A 384 4.22 -37.43 -12.89
CA ARG A 384 5.17 -36.91 -11.90
C ARG A 384 5.84 -35.64 -12.40
N LEU A 385 5.79 -34.58 -11.59
CA LEU A 385 6.58 -33.36 -11.73
C LEU A 385 7.66 -33.34 -10.66
N VAL A 386 8.92 -33.13 -11.05
CA VAL A 386 10.03 -32.80 -10.13
C VAL A 386 10.45 -31.37 -10.40
N PHE A 387 10.61 -30.54 -9.37
CA PHE A 387 10.86 -29.12 -9.54
C PHE A 387 11.80 -28.55 -8.48
N ARG A 388 12.41 -27.41 -8.80
CA ARG A 388 13.13 -26.56 -7.84
C ARG A 388 12.20 -25.44 -7.41
N TRP A 389 12.22 -25.08 -6.12
CA TRP A 389 11.51 -23.92 -5.61
C TRP A 389 12.48 -22.89 -5.02
N LEU A 390 12.10 -21.62 -5.13
CA LEU A 390 12.85 -20.48 -4.62
C LEU A 390 11.92 -19.52 -3.88
N LEU A 391 12.20 -19.27 -2.61
CA LEU A 391 11.58 -18.25 -1.78
C LEU A 391 12.70 -17.53 -1.02
N ALA A 392 13.36 -16.60 -1.71
CA ALA A 392 14.64 -16.05 -1.27
C ALA A 392 14.65 -15.62 0.22
N PRO A 393 15.70 -15.97 0.98
CA PRO A 393 16.92 -16.66 0.54
C PRO A 393 16.77 -18.20 0.45
N ASP A 394 15.62 -18.75 0.86
CA ASP A 394 15.40 -20.18 0.94
C ASP A 394 15.17 -20.78 -0.45
N ASN A 395 15.64 -22.00 -0.63
CA ASN A 395 15.41 -22.78 -1.85
C ASN A 395 15.39 -24.27 -1.53
N GLY A 396 14.84 -25.04 -2.46
CA GLY A 396 14.80 -26.48 -2.32
C GLY A 396 14.24 -27.19 -3.53
N GLN A 397 13.91 -28.47 -3.34
CA GLN A 397 13.28 -29.27 -4.38
C GLN A 397 11.95 -29.82 -3.89
N GLY A 398 11.09 -30.16 -4.83
CA GLY A 398 9.81 -30.78 -4.56
C GLY A 398 9.40 -31.75 -5.66
N VAL A 399 8.38 -32.53 -5.33
CA VAL A 399 7.79 -33.52 -6.24
C VAL A 399 6.28 -33.40 -6.14
N ILE A 400 5.59 -33.39 -7.29
CA ILE A 400 4.14 -33.57 -7.38
C ILE A 400 3.86 -34.87 -8.13
N VAL A 401 2.93 -35.68 -7.63
CA VAL A 401 2.41 -36.88 -8.28
C VAL A 401 0.89 -36.77 -8.37
N ILE A 402 0.33 -37.13 -9.51
CA ILE A 402 -1.12 -37.18 -9.71
C ILE A 402 -1.63 -38.57 -9.31
N GLU A 403 -2.51 -38.62 -8.30
CA GLU A 403 -3.15 -39.83 -7.82
C GLU A 403 -4.67 -39.63 -7.78
N ASN A 404 -5.41 -40.39 -8.58
CA ASN A 404 -6.89 -40.30 -8.65
C ASN A 404 -7.41 -38.86 -8.88
N GLY A 405 -6.69 -38.08 -9.69
CA GLY A 405 -7.04 -36.68 -9.99
C GLY A 405 -6.66 -35.68 -8.88
N VAL A 406 -6.01 -36.12 -7.80
CA VAL A 406 -5.46 -35.28 -6.74
C VAL A 406 -3.96 -35.14 -6.93
N TYR A 407 -3.43 -33.94 -6.74
CA TYR A 407 -2.01 -33.65 -6.86
C TYR A 407 -1.39 -33.71 -5.47
N LYS A 408 -0.62 -34.75 -5.18
CA LYS A 408 0.07 -34.89 -3.89
C LYS A 408 1.55 -34.65 -4.07
N GLY A 409 2.20 -34.10 -3.06
CA GLY A 409 3.61 -33.86 -3.17
C GLY A 409 4.33 -33.67 -1.86
N THR A 410 5.66 -33.67 -1.98
CA THR A 410 6.60 -33.43 -0.89
C THR A 410 7.54 -32.30 -1.29
N TRP A 411 8.11 -31.64 -0.29
CA TRP A 411 9.16 -30.66 -0.50
C TRP A 411 10.27 -30.82 0.54
N GLY A 412 11.47 -30.39 0.19
CA GLY A 412 12.63 -30.34 1.09
C GLY A 412 13.52 -29.14 0.78
N SER A 413 14.45 -28.84 1.68
CA SER A 413 15.41 -27.74 1.52
C SER A 413 16.67 -28.18 0.75
N GLY A 414 17.28 -27.26 0.02
CA GLY A 414 18.47 -27.52 -0.78
C GLY A 414 18.24 -28.61 -1.84
N GLY A 415 19.05 -29.68 -1.82
CA GLY A 415 18.92 -30.78 -2.77
C GLY A 415 17.86 -31.84 -2.40
N ALA A 416 17.17 -31.71 -1.28
CA ALA A 416 16.20 -32.69 -0.83
C ALA A 416 14.82 -32.46 -1.46
N THR A 417 14.17 -33.54 -1.89
CA THR A 417 12.79 -33.53 -2.43
C THR A 417 11.72 -33.80 -1.36
N GLY A 418 12.13 -33.99 -0.11
CA GLY A 418 11.24 -34.30 1.02
C GLY A 418 11.86 -33.89 2.36
N GLY A 419 11.08 -34.05 3.44
CA GLY A 419 11.49 -33.71 4.81
C GLY A 419 11.11 -32.30 5.28
N GLY A 420 10.65 -31.42 4.37
CA GLY A 420 10.03 -30.13 4.72
C GLY A 420 8.54 -30.23 5.02
N GLY A 421 7.87 -31.21 4.40
CA GLY A 421 6.46 -31.51 4.60
C GLY A 421 5.79 -32.07 3.35
N ASP A 422 4.47 -32.17 3.42
CA ASP A 422 3.60 -32.70 2.38
C ASP A 422 2.59 -31.63 1.94
N PHE A 423 2.10 -31.73 0.71
CA PHE A 423 0.98 -30.93 0.23
C PHE A 423 0.02 -31.76 -0.62
N SER A 424 -1.22 -31.27 -0.68
CA SER A 424 -2.29 -31.82 -1.51
C SER A 424 -2.98 -30.67 -2.23
N LEU A 425 -3.14 -30.77 -3.55
CA LEU A 425 -3.77 -29.77 -4.39
C LEU A 425 -4.89 -30.40 -5.23
N ALA A 426 -5.89 -29.59 -5.51
CA ALA A 426 -6.90 -29.83 -6.52
C ALA A 426 -6.81 -28.74 -7.58
N ARG A 427 -7.02 -29.12 -8.85
CA ARG A 427 -7.16 -28.15 -9.93
C ARG A 427 -8.43 -27.33 -9.73
N SER A 428 -8.32 -26.01 -9.76
CA SER A 428 -9.48 -25.13 -9.68
C SER A 428 -10.03 -24.86 -11.08
N ALA A 429 -11.35 -24.89 -11.22
CA ALA A 429 -12.05 -24.61 -12.47
C ALA A 429 -12.13 -23.10 -12.79
N SER A 430 -11.85 -22.23 -11.82
CA SER A 430 -11.81 -20.77 -12.00
C SER A 430 -10.87 -20.12 -10.98
N PRO A 431 -10.17 -19.04 -11.35
CA PRO A 431 -9.53 -18.16 -10.38
C PRO A 431 -10.55 -17.39 -9.53
#